data_AF-A0A3D0ZHC5-F1
#
_entry.id   AF-A0A3D0ZHC5-F1
#
_cell.length_a   1.000
_cell.length_b   1.000
_cell.length_c   1.000
_cell.angle_alpha   90.00
_cell.angle_beta   90.00
_cell.angle_gamma   90.00
#
_symmetry.space_group_name_H-M   'P 1'
#
loop_
_entity.id
_entity.type
_entity.pdbx_description
1 polymer ?
#
loop_
_entity_poly.entity_id
_entity_poly.type
_entity_poly.pdbx_seq_one_letter_code
_entity_poly.pdbx_strand_id
1 'polypeptide(L)'
;APKETAEAPSVESFPQPEAVAVAGDFNTILGAPENWAPQYDEAQLTLDALDQLWKISADLPAGFYTFKIALNRSWDENYGAFGTFDGPNHELHHDGGTVTIRYDHRTRDITIN
;
A
#
# COMPACT_ATOMS: atom_id res chain seq x y z
N ALA A 1 -0.73 7.89 -50.48
CA ALA A 1 -1.61 7.32 -49.44
C ALA A 1 -0.86 7.40 -48.11
N PRO A 2 -1.37 8.09 -47.09
CA PRO A 2 -0.77 7.96 -45.76
C PRO A 2 -1.22 6.63 -45.14
N LYS A 3 -0.28 5.98 -44.49
CA LYS A 3 -0.44 4.73 -43.73
C LYS A 3 -0.90 5.15 -42.33
N GLU A 4 -2.06 4.68 -41.92
CA GLU A 4 -2.61 4.88 -40.58
C GLU A 4 -1.85 3.98 -39.61
N THR A 5 -1.01 4.59 -38.77
CA THR A 5 -0.39 3.91 -37.63
C THR A 5 -1.38 3.98 -36.48
N ALA A 6 -1.99 2.86 -36.11
CA ALA A 6 -2.86 2.78 -34.95
C ALA A 6 -2.05 3.07 -33.67
N GLU A 7 -2.37 4.16 -32.97
CA GLU A 7 -1.92 4.41 -31.61
C GLU A 7 -2.54 3.35 -30.68
N ALA A 8 -1.71 2.66 -29.92
CA ALA A 8 -2.17 1.85 -28.80
C ALA A 8 -2.87 2.76 -27.77
N PRO A 9 -3.92 2.30 -27.08
CA PRO A 9 -4.63 3.13 -26.11
C PRO A 9 -3.64 3.57 -25.01
N SER A 10 -3.52 4.88 -24.84
CA SER A 10 -2.82 5.49 -23.71
C SER A 10 -3.67 5.29 -22.46
N VAL A 11 -3.20 4.42 -21.56
CA VAL A 11 -3.77 4.33 -20.21
C VAL A 11 -3.49 5.66 -19.51
N GLU A 12 -4.53 6.39 -19.14
CA GLU A 12 -4.40 7.63 -18.38
C GLU A 12 -3.80 7.28 -17.01
N SER A 13 -2.57 7.72 -16.75
CA SER A 13 -1.84 7.41 -15.53
C SER A 13 -1.98 8.55 -14.51
N PHE A 14 -2.45 8.25 -13.30
CA PHE A 14 -2.36 9.15 -12.15
C PHE A 14 -0.91 9.20 -11.61
N PRO A 15 -0.37 10.39 -11.24
CA PRO A 15 0.95 10.50 -10.60
C PRO A 15 1.05 9.62 -9.35
N GLN A 16 2.16 8.88 -9.20
CA GLN A 16 2.37 7.97 -8.08
C GLN A 16 3.53 8.47 -7.19
N PRO A 17 3.50 8.19 -5.88
CA PRO A 17 4.66 8.39 -5.02
C PRO A 17 5.81 7.46 -5.42
N GLU A 18 7.02 7.76 -4.97
CA GLU A 18 8.20 6.92 -5.25
C GLU A 18 8.14 5.60 -4.49
N ALA A 19 7.49 5.59 -3.32
CA ALA A 19 7.33 4.42 -2.48
C ALA A 19 6.06 4.51 -1.63
N VAL A 20 5.51 3.36 -1.28
CA VAL A 20 4.37 3.23 -0.36
C VAL A 20 4.68 2.09 0.60
N ALA A 21 4.60 2.38 1.89
CA ALA A 21 4.80 1.41 2.96
C ALA A 21 3.51 1.17 3.73
N VAL A 22 3.30 -0.06 4.17
CA VAL A 22 2.36 -0.36 5.25
C VAL A 22 3.14 -0.48 6.54
N ALA A 23 3.04 0.52 7.41
CA ALA A 23 3.75 0.55 8.68
C ALA A 23 2.77 0.24 9.82
N GLY A 24 3.05 -0.80 10.59
CA GLY A 24 2.15 -1.32 11.62
C GLY A 24 2.78 -2.38 12.53
N ASP A 25 1.94 -2.98 13.37
CA ASP A 25 2.34 -3.91 14.44
C ASP A 25 2.89 -5.25 13.93
N PHE A 26 2.83 -5.49 12.62
CA PHE A 26 3.25 -6.75 11.99
C PHE A 26 4.52 -6.63 11.14
N ASN A 27 5.18 -5.47 11.03
CA ASN A 27 6.33 -5.35 10.11
C ASN A 27 7.48 -6.29 10.49
N THR A 28 7.71 -6.55 11.79
CA THR A 28 8.69 -7.56 12.23
C THR A 28 8.33 -8.98 11.79
N ILE A 29 7.04 -9.29 11.64
CA ILE A 29 6.57 -10.58 11.08
C ILE A 29 6.89 -10.65 9.58
N LEU A 30 6.86 -9.52 8.87
CA LEU A 30 7.29 -9.41 7.47
C LEU A 30 8.82 -9.50 7.30
N GLY A 31 9.57 -9.48 8.41
CA GLY A 31 11.04 -9.52 8.42
C GLY A 31 11.70 -8.16 8.64
N ALA A 32 10.94 -7.08 8.82
CA ALA A 32 11.53 -5.78 9.12
C ALA A 32 12.26 -5.79 10.48
N PRO A 33 13.31 -4.96 10.67
CA PRO A 33 14.01 -4.86 11.95
C PRO A 33 13.14 -4.38 13.12
N GLU A 34 12.10 -3.59 12.85
CA GLU A 34 11.17 -3.07 13.86
C GLU A 34 9.78 -2.80 13.27
N ASN A 35 8.78 -2.67 14.15
CA ASN A 35 7.42 -2.26 13.78
C ASN A 35 7.35 -0.76 13.55
N TRP A 36 6.34 -0.30 12.80
CA TRP A 36 6.09 1.13 12.56
C TRP A 36 7.24 1.88 11.85
N ALA A 37 7.99 1.17 11.00
CA ALA A 37 9.16 1.69 10.32
C ALA A 37 8.97 1.67 8.79
N PRO A 38 8.40 2.75 8.20
CA PRO A 38 8.07 2.81 6.77
C PRO A 38 9.31 2.88 5.87
N GLN A 39 10.50 3.06 6.43
CA GLN A 39 11.74 3.12 5.65
C GLN A 39 12.24 1.75 5.14
N TYR A 40 11.83 0.65 5.80
CA TYR A 40 12.33 -0.69 5.50
C TYR A 40 11.64 -1.32 4.29
N ASP A 41 12.39 -2.14 3.55
CA ASP A 41 11.96 -2.77 2.30
C ASP A 41 10.82 -3.76 2.53
N GLU A 42 10.84 -4.46 3.67
CA GLU A 42 9.86 -5.48 4.05
C GLU A 42 8.45 -4.92 4.28
N ALA A 43 8.35 -3.61 4.52
CA ALA A 43 7.08 -2.91 4.67
C ALA A 43 6.54 -2.34 3.35
N GLN A 44 7.31 -2.37 2.25
CA GLN A 44 6.95 -1.70 1.00
C GLN A 44 5.92 -2.49 0.20
N LEU A 45 4.94 -1.77 -0.32
CA LEU A 45 4.00 -2.24 -1.32
C LEU A 45 4.64 -2.16 -2.70
N THR A 46 4.16 -3.00 -3.62
CA THR A 46 4.51 -2.94 -5.03
C THR A 46 3.37 -2.28 -5.81
N LEU A 47 3.70 -1.33 -6.69
CA LEU A 47 2.74 -0.73 -7.61
C LEU A 47 2.39 -1.72 -8.73
N ASP A 48 1.12 -2.02 -8.89
CA ASP A 48 0.58 -2.61 -10.10
C ASP A 48 0.23 -1.48 -11.09
N ALA A 49 1.00 -1.38 -12.17
CA ALA A 49 0.86 -0.29 -13.13
C ALA A 49 -0.43 -0.36 -13.97
N LEU A 50 -1.08 -1.52 -14.05
CA LEU A 50 -2.28 -1.69 -14.87
C LEU A 50 -3.53 -1.15 -14.16
N ASP A 51 -3.66 -1.38 -12.86
CA ASP A 51 -4.78 -0.87 -12.06
C ASP A 51 -4.42 0.35 -11.21
N GLN A 52 -3.14 0.74 -11.19
CA GLN A 52 -2.58 1.84 -10.41
C GLN A 52 -2.77 1.68 -8.89
N LEU A 53 -2.79 0.44 -8.40
CA LEU A 53 -2.87 0.13 -6.97
C LEU A 53 -1.53 -0.33 -6.41
N TRP A 54 -1.22 0.14 -5.22
CA TRP A 54 -0.12 -0.40 -4.41
C TRP A 54 -0.62 -1.63 -3.65
N LYS A 55 0.15 -2.72 -3.63
CA LYS A 55 -0.25 -4.00 -3.03
C LYS A 55 0.88 -4.66 -2.26
N ILE A 56 0.55 -5.31 -1.15
CA ILE A 56 1.42 -6.27 -0.47
C ILE A 56 0.56 -7.43 0.05
N SER A 57 1.07 -8.65 -0.09
CA SER A 57 0.47 -9.85 0.48
C SER A 57 1.42 -10.46 1.51
N ALA A 58 0.89 -10.85 2.66
CA ALA A 58 1.66 -11.44 3.73
C ALA A 58 0.86 -12.55 4.42
N ASP A 59 1.55 -13.58 4.88
CA ASP A 59 0.97 -14.57 5.79
C ASP A 59 1.11 -14.05 7.22
N LEU A 60 -0.02 -13.76 7.86
CA LEU A 60 -0.06 -13.27 9.23
C LEU A 60 -0.75 -14.30 10.14
N PRO A 61 -0.26 -14.50 11.38
CA PRO A 61 -1.01 -15.25 12.38
C PRO A 61 -2.38 -14.61 12.68
N ALA A 62 -3.26 -15.39 13.31
CA ALA A 62 -4.49 -14.84 13.85
C ALA A 62 -4.17 -13.79 14.92
N GLY A 63 -4.86 -12.64 14.90
CA GLY A 63 -4.54 -11.55 15.80
C GLY A 63 -5.29 -10.26 15.50
N PHE A 64 -4.97 -9.26 16.32
CA PHE A 64 -5.38 -7.89 16.11
C PHE A 64 -4.15 -7.05 15.81
N TYR A 65 -4.21 -6.31 14.72
CA TYR A 65 -3.12 -5.48 14.23
C TYR A 65 -3.61 -4.08 13.95
N THR A 66 -2.74 -3.09 14.10
CA THR A 66 -2.98 -1.74 13.63
C THR A 66 -1.87 -1.28 12.68
N PHE A 67 -2.23 -0.45 11.70
CA PHE A 67 -1.26 0.05 10.72
C PHE A 67 -1.69 1.40 10.11
N LYS A 68 -0.77 2.00 9.35
CA LYS A 68 -1.01 3.13 8.44
C LYS A 68 -0.31 2.90 7.11
N ILE A 69 -0.73 3.65 6.09
CA ILE A 69 -0.01 3.78 4.84
C ILE A 69 0.89 5.02 4.93
N ALA A 70 2.17 4.87 4.64
CA ALA A 70 3.15 5.95 4.66
C ALA A 70 3.78 6.09 3.27
N LEU A 71 3.95 7.32 2.79
CA LEU A 71 4.51 7.57 1.47
C LEU A 71 6.01 7.87 1.54
N ASN A 72 6.71 7.56 0.44
CA ASN A 72 8.10 7.95 0.20
C ASN A 72 9.07 7.57 1.35
N ARG A 73 8.83 6.41 1.98
CA ARG A 73 9.67 5.86 3.06
C ARG A 73 9.82 6.78 4.28
N SER A 74 8.88 7.69 4.50
CA SER A 74 8.86 8.60 5.63
C SER A 74 7.46 8.73 6.23
N TRP A 75 7.34 9.44 7.35
CA TRP A 75 6.06 9.75 7.97
C TRP A 75 5.49 11.12 7.56
N ASP A 76 6.17 11.84 6.66
CA ASP A 76 5.80 13.21 6.28
C ASP A 76 4.41 13.27 5.62
N GLU A 77 4.04 12.22 4.89
CA GLU A 77 2.70 12.01 4.35
C GLU A 77 2.25 10.59 4.65
N ASN A 78 1.15 10.46 5.40
CA ASN A 78 0.60 9.17 5.78
C ASN A 78 -0.93 9.22 5.87
N TYR A 79 -1.54 8.05 5.69
CA TYR A 79 -2.97 7.85 5.65
C TYR A 79 -3.36 6.72 6.60
N GLY A 80 -4.25 7.06 7.54
CA GLY A 80 -4.82 6.15 8.52
C GLY A 80 -6.16 5.54 8.07
N ALA A 81 -7.01 5.18 9.03
CA ALA A 81 -8.34 4.67 8.78
C ALA A 81 -9.13 5.61 7.85
N PHE A 82 -9.89 4.99 6.93
CA PHE A 82 -10.65 5.69 5.89
C PHE A 82 -9.81 6.62 4.99
N GLY A 83 -8.50 6.36 4.85
CA GLY A 83 -7.63 7.16 3.99
C GLY A 83 -7.38 8.57 4.51
N THR A 84 -7.57 8.81 5.81
CA THR A 84 -7.47 10.14 6.42
C THR A 84 -6.00 10.54 6.58
N PHE A 85 -5.61 11.70 6.03
CA PHE A 85 -4.26 12.27 6.23
C PHE A 85 -3.99 12.46 7.73
N ASP A 86 -2.86 11.94 8.21
CA ASP A 86 -2.51 11.92 9.64
C ASP A 86 -3.62 11.33 10.54
N GLY A 87 -4.48 10.50 9.96
CA GLY A 87 -5.64 9.94 10.62
C GLY A 87 -5.31 8.92 11.72
N PRO A 88 -6.35 8.38 12.38
CA PRO A 88 -6.18 7.28 13.33
C PRO A 88 -5.66 6.02 12.62
N ASN A 89 -5.08 5.07 13.35
CA ASN A 89 -4.60 3.82 12.75
C ASN A 89 -5.75 3.01 12.15
N HIS A 90 -5.49 2.29 11.05
CA HIS A 90 -6.41 1.29 10.53
C HIS A 90 -6.34 0.04 11.41
N GLU A 91 -7.49 -0.48 11.81
CA GLU A 91 -7.61 -1.71 12.59
C GLU A 91 -7.78 -2.92 11.66
N LEU A 92 -7.14 -4.04 12.00
CA LEU A 92 -7.25 -5.31 11.29
C LEU A 92 -7.42 -6.44 12.31
N HIS A 93 -8.63 -6.98 12.38
CA HIS A 93 -8.89 -8.27 13.00
C HIS A 93 -8.68 -9.35 11.96
N HIS A 94 -7.70 -10.22 12.17
CA HIS A 94 -7.31 -11.26 11.22
C HIS A 94 -7.45 -12.64 11.84
N ASP A 95 -8.06 -13.57 11.11
CA ASP A 95 -8.26 -14.95 11.55
C ASP A 95 -7.03 -15.85 11.27
N GLY A 96 -6.00 -15.29 10.63
CA GLY A 96 -4.77 -15.97 10.27
C GLY A 96 -4.72 -16.40 8.81
N GLY A 97 -3.50 -16.59 8.30
CA GLY A 97 -3.22 -16.91 6.91
C GLY A 97 -2.89 -15.68 6.06
N THR A 98 -3.03 -15.82 4.75
CA THR A 98 -2.69 -14.74 3.82
C THR A 98 -3.68 -13.58 3.89
N VAL A 99 -3.15 -12.37 4.01
CA VAL A 99 -3.88 -11.10 3.86
C VAL A 99 -3.21 -10.29 2.75
N THR A 100 -4.00 -9.58 1.96
CA THR A 100 -3.51 -8.62 0.97
C THR A 100 -4.05 -7.23 1.26
N ILE A 101 -3.12 -6.31 1.52
CA ILE A 101 -3.42 -4.89 1.74
C ILE A 101 -3.21 -4.15 0.43
N ARG A 102 -4.17 -3.31 0.06
CA ARG A 102 -4.09 -2.43 -1.12
C ARG A 102 -4.34 -0.99 -0.75
N TYR A 103 -3.66 -0.11 -1.48
CA TYR A 103 -3.81 1.34 -1.39
C TYR A 103 -3.98 1.94 -2.79
N ASP A 104 -5.06 2.70 -2.99
CA ASP A 104 -5.26 3.54 -4.17
C ASP A 104 -4.80 4.97 -3.83
N HIS A 105 -3.71 5.45 -4.44
CA HIS A 105 -3.19 6.78 -4.16
C HIS A 105 -4.12 7.92 -4.64
N ARG A 106 -4.90 7.67 -5.69
CA ARG A 106 -5.82 8.66 -6.27
C ARG A 106 -7.01 8.91 -5.35
N THR A 107 -7.53 7.89 -4.66
CA THR A 107 -8.67 8.05 -3.74
C THR A 107 -8.27 8.06 -2.26
N ARG A 108 -7.06 7.60 -1.94
CA ARG A 108 -6.57 7.26 -0.61
C ARG A 108 -7.30 6.07 0.04
N ASP A 109 -8.05 5.30 -0.74
CA ASP A 109 -8.73 4.12 -0.21
C ASP A 109 -7.73 3.03 0.19
N ILE A 110 -8.01 2.40 1.32
CA ILE A 110 -7.28 1.26 1.85
C ILE A 110 -8.26 0.09 1.88
N THR A 111 -7.89 -1.02 1.25
CA THR A 111 -8.70 -2.24 1.23
C THR A 111 -7.88 -3.45 1.65
N ILE A 112 -8.55 -4.40 2.31
CA ILE A 112 -7.94 -5.61 2.87
C ILE A 112 -8.77 -6.80 2.38
N ASN A 113 -8.12 -7.85 1.85
CA ASN A 113 -8.77 -9.11 1.48
C ASN A 113 -7.88 -10.34 1.62
#